data_AF-A0A7Y3BF88-F1
#
_entry.id   AF-A0A7Y3BF88-F1
#
_cell.length_a   1.000
_cell.length_b   1.000
_cell.length_c   1.000
_cell.angle_alpha   90.00
_cell.angle_beta   90.00
_cell.angle_gamma   90.00
#
_symmetry.space_group_name_H-M   'P 1'
#
loop_
_entity.id
_entity.type
_entity.pdbx_description
1 polymer ?
#
loop_
_entity_poly.entity_id
_entity_poly.type
_entity_poly.pdbx_seq_one_letter_code
_entity_poly.pdbx_strand_id
1 'polypeptide(L)'
;MTGTDLNALISSRICHDLISPLGAIGNGVELLTMSGQGNSPEIALIAESVENANARIRFFRVAFGAAQPDVEISQNEVQSILRDNFRNTRTEVLWHVEDAVTRADVKLAFLILQCLENTLPWG
;
A
#
# COMPACT_ATOMS: atom_id res chain seq x y z
N MET A 1 -26.27 9.14 -1.60
CA MET A 1 -25.16 8.21 -1.34
C MET A 1 -25.33 7.03 -2.26
N THR A 2 -24.53 6.96 -3.31
CA THR A 2 -24.47 5.76 -4.15
C THR A 2 -23.61 4.71 -3.44
N GLY A 3 -23.72 3.42 -3.77
CA GLY A 3 -22.93 2.37 -3.11
C GLY A 3 -21.41 2.60 -3.16
N THR A 4 -20.93 3.34 -4.16
CA THR A 4 -19.53 3.74 -4.34
C THR A 4 -19.01 4.63 -3.20
N ASP A 5 -19.88 5.48 -2.63
CA ASP A 5 -19.51 6.38 -1.54
C ASP A 5 -19.26 5.61 -0.23
N LEU A 6 -20.04 4.55 0.02
CA LEU A 6 -19.94 3.74 1.23
C LEU A 6 -18.60 2.97 1.28
N ASN A 7 -18.21 2.32 0.18
CA ASN A 7 -16.96 1.56 0.12
C ASN A 7 -15.74 2.45 0.36
N ALA A 8 -15.75 3.66 -0.20
CA ALA A 8 -14.68 4.64 -0.01
C ALA A 8 -14.60 5.12 1.45
N LEU A 9 -15.73 5.36 2.11
CA LEU A 9 -15.77 5.75 3.53
C LEU A 9 -15.26 4.65 4.44
N ILE A 10 -15.68 3.39 4.21
CA ILE A 10 -15.21 2.23 4.97
C ILE A 10 -13.70 2.04 4.79
N SER A 11 -13.21 2.05 3.55
CA SER A 11 -11.79 1.93 3.25
C SER A 11 -10.97 3.03 3.94
N SER A 12 -11.43 4.28 3.85
CA SER A 12 -10.79 5.41 4.50
C SER A 12 -10.70 5.22 6.02
N ARG A 13 -11.79 4.78 6.66
CA ARG A 13 -11.82 4.54 8.11
C ARG A 13 -10.88 3.41 8.53
N ILE A 14 -10.92 2.28 7.85
CA ILE A 14 -10.04 1.13 8.14
C ILE A 14 -8.57 1.54 7.98
N CYS A 15 -8.22 2.21 6.88
CA CYS A 15 -6.84 2.64 6.66
C CYS A 15 -6.38 3.68 7.69
N HIS A 16 -7.27 4.60 8.09
CA HIS A 16 -7.00 5.56 9.16
C HIS A 16 -6.73 4.88 10.50
N ASP A 17 -7.55 3.90 10.88
CA ASP A 17 -7.43 3.23 12.17
C ASP A 17 -6.18 2.32 12.23
N LEU A 18 -5.72 1.80 11.09
CA LEU A 18 -4.55 0.93 11.02
C LEU A 18 -3.21 1.66 10.88
N ILE A 19 -3.18 2.89 10.34
CA ILE A 19 -1.91 3.59 10.07
C ILE A 19 -1.16 3.97 11.36
N SER A 20 -1.90 4.41 12.39
CA SER A 20 -1.33 4.84 13.67
C SER A 20 -0.66 3.69 14.45
N PRO A 21 -1.34 2.55 14.72
CA PRO A 21 -0.70 1.45 15.43
C PRO A 21 0.48 0.84 14.67
N LEU A 22 0.41 0.74 13.33
CA LEU A 22 1.54 0.24 12.54
C LEU A 22 2.73 1.21 12.54
N GLY A 23 2.47 2.53 12.49
CA GLY A 23 3.51 3.54 12.67
C GLY A 23 4.17 3.45 14.04
N ALA A 24 3.39 3.25 15.11
CA ALA A 24 3.92 3.08 16.46
C ALA A 24 4.82 1.85 16.59
N ILE A 25 4.44 0.71 15.99
CA ILE A 25 5.27 -0.50 15.99
C ILE A 25 6.55 -0.26 15.18
N GLY A 26 6.45 0.36 13.99
CA GLY A 26 7.61 0.68 13.15
C GLY A 26 8.64 1.56 13.88
N ASN A 27 8.16 2.63 14.54
CA ASN A 27 9.01 3.50 15.35
C ASN A 27 9.65 2.73 16.52
N GLY A 28 8.91 1.84 17.17
CA GLY A 28 9.43 0.99 18.25
C GLY A 28 10.57 0.07 17.78
N VAL A 29 10.40 -0.56 16.62
CA VAL A 29 11.44 -1.39 15.97
C VAL A 29 12.67 -0.57 15.61
N GLU A 30 12.49 0.63 15.06
CA GLU A 30 13.60 1.53 14.73
C GLU A 30 14.40 1.92 15.98
N LEU A 31 13.70 2.29 17.07
CA LEU A 31 14.33 2.62 18.35
C LEU A 31 15.10 1.44 18.96
N LEU A 32 14.56 0.22 18.89
CA LEU A 32 15.26 -1.00 19.33
C LEU A 32 16.52 -1.28 18.50
N THR A 33 16.46 -0.99 17.20
CA THR A 33 17.62 -1.13 16.30
C THR A 33 18.70 -0.12 16.66
N MET A 34 18.32 1.14 16.89
CA MET A 34 19.23 2.21 17.32
C MET A 34 19.86 1.96 18.71
N SER A 35 19.16 1.26 19.61
CA SER A 35 19.68 0.91 20.95
C SER A 35 20.62 -0.31 20.94
N GLY A 36 20.85 -0.93 19.78
CA GLY A 36 21.66 -2.14 19.63
C GLY A 36 20.93 -3.43 20.06
N GLN A 37 19.65 -3.33 20.43
CA GLN A 37 18.80 -4.47 20.82
C GLN A 37 18.03 -5.07 19.63
N GLY A 38 18.09 -4.46 18.45
CA GLY A 38 17.33 -4.84 17.26
C GLY A 38 18.00 -5.85 16.31
N ASN A 39 19.21 -6.32 16.60
CA ASN A 39 19.93 -7.27 15.74
C ASN A 39 19.50 -8.74 15.94
N SER A 40 18.22 -8.97 16.22
CA SER A 40 17.65 -10.32 16.35
C SER A 40 16.82 -10.67 15.11
N PRO A 41 16.81 -11.94 14.67
CA PRO A 41 15.96 -12.40 13.56
C PRO A 41 14.47 -12.09 13.79
N GLU A 42 14.01 -12.12 15.04
CA GLU A 42 12.63 -11.83 15.41
C GLU A 42 12.29 -10.35 15.20
N ILE A 43 13.19 -9.43 15.56
CA ILE A 43 12.99 -8.00 15.32
C ILE A 43 12.99 -7.70 13.81
N ALA A 44 13.89 -8.32 13.04
CA ALA A 44 13.90 -8.19 11.59
C ALA A 44 12.58 -8.67 10.96
N LEU A 45 12.03 -9.79 11.43
CA LEU A 45 10.73 -10.30 10.97
C LEU A 45 9.58 -9.35 11.30
N ILE A 46 9.59 -8.73 12.49
CA ILE A 46 8.59 -7.73 12.88
C ILE A 46 8.73 -6.49 11.98
N ALA A 47 9.94 -6.01 11.75
CA ALA A 47 10.23 -4.87 10.89
C ALA A 47 9.66 -5.09 9.48
N GLU A 48 9.97 -6.24 8.88
CA GLU A 48 9.48 -6.62 7.56
C GLU A 48 7.95 -6.73 7.53
N SER A 49 7.35 -7.33 8.56
CA SER A 49 5.89 -7.47 8.67
C SER A 49 5.18 -6.12 8.71
N VAL A 50 5.71 -5.16 9.50
CA VAL A 50 5.17 -3.80 9.60
C VAL A 50 5.33 -3.05 8.29
N GLU A 51 6.48 -3.18 7.63
CA GLU A 51 6.74 -2.54 6.34
C GLU A 51 5.78 -3.08 5.26
N ASN A 52 5.61 -4.40 5.18
CA ASN A 52 4.65 -5.06 4.28
C ASN A 52 3.21 -4.60 4.56
N ALA A 53 2.82 -4.49 5.84
CA ALA A 53 1.50 -4.01 6.23
C ALA A 53 1.27 -2.54 5.81
N ASN A 54 2.27 -1.68 6.01
CA ASN A 54 2.21 -0.28 5.59
C ASN A 54 2.14 -0.13 4.06
N ALA A 55 2.88 -0.94 3.31
CA ALA A 55 2.80 -0.98 1.85
C ALA A 55 1.39 -1.36 1.38
N ARG A 56 0.80 -2.41 1.96
CA ARG A 56 -0.58 -2.83 1.66
C ARG A 56 -1.62 -1.75 1.98
N ILE A 57 -1.48 -1.06 3.11
CA ILE A 57 -2.42 0.04 3.45
C ILE A 57 -2.32 1.18 2.44
N ARG A 58 -1.11 1.56 2.02
CA ARG A 58 -0.92 2.58 0.98
C ARG A 58 -1.60 2.16 -0.32
N PHE A 59 -1.44 0.90 -0.73
CA PHE A 59 -2.12 0.34 -1.89
C PHE A 59 -3.65 0.39 -1.75
N PHE A 60 -4.21 -0.08 -0.63
CA PHE A 60 -5.65 -0.09 -0.38
C PHE A 60 -6.27 1.31 -0.33
N ARG A 61 -5.55 2.32 0.18
CA ARG A 61 -6.02 3.72 0.16
C ARG A 61 -6.22 4.23 -1.27
N VAL A 62 -5.43 3.77 -2.24
CA VAL A 62 -5.59 4.11 -3.65
C VAL A 62 -6.69 3.26 -4.29
N ALA A 63 -6.62 1.94 -4.13
CA ALA A 63 -7.53 0.99 -4.76
C ALA A 63 -8.99 1.13 -4.30
N PHE A 64 -9.23 1.42 -3.02
CA PHE A 64 -10.56 1.41 -2.43
C PHE A 64 -11.03 2.78 -1.94
N GLY A 65 -10.12 3.75 -1.82
CA GLY A 65 -10.44 5.10 -1.37
C GLY A 65 -11.29 5.91 -2.36
N ALA A 66 -11.70 7.10 -1.93
CA ALA A 66 -12.39 8.06 -2.79
C ALA A 66 -11.43 8.55 -3.90
N ALA A 67 -11.96 8.70 -5.11
CA ALA A 67 -11.27 9.29 -6.23
C ALA A 67 -12.03 10.54 -6.65
N GLN A 68 -11.50 11.71 -6.26
CA GLN A 68 -12.06 12.99 -6.68
C GLN A 68 -11.57 13.30 -8.11
N PRO A 69 -12.42 13.85 -9.00
CA PRO A 69 -12.09 14.05 -10.41
C PRO A 69 -10.82 14.89 -10.66
N ASP A 70 -10.57 15.89 -9.82
CA ASP A 70 -9.47 16.85 -10.00
C ASP A 70 -8.19 16.48 -9.24
N VAL A 71 -8.12 15.26 -8.69
CA VAL A 71 -6.94 14.78 -7.97
C VAL A 71 -6.13 13.89 -8.90
N GLU A 72 -4.89 14.28 -9.12
CA GLU A 72 -3.91 13.49 -9.87
C GLU A 72 -2.90 12.83 -8.91
N ILE A 73 -2.32 11.72 -9.36
CA ILE A 73 -1.20 11.05 -8.70
C ILE A 73 -0.01 11.08 -9.65
N SER A 74 1.14 11.49 -9.13
CA SER A 74 2.40 11.46 -9.87
C SER A 74 2.87 10.03 -10.19
N GLN A 75 3.58 9.85 -11.30
CA GLN A 75 4.23 8.59 -11.64
C GLN A 75 5.08 8.03 -10.48
N ASN A 76 5.87 8.88 -9.83
CA ASN A 76 6.75 8.49 -8.72
C ASN A 76 5.96 7.90 -7.53
N GLU A 77 4.82 8.49 -7.19
CA GLU A 77 3.97 7.99 -6.11
C GLU A 77 3.38 6.63 -6.49
N VAL A 78 2.86 6.48 -7.72
CA VAL A 78 2.33 5.20 -8.21
C VAL A 78 3.40 4.11 -8.16
N GLN A 79 4.56 4.37 -8.76
CA GLN A 79 5.68 3.43 -8.78
C GLN A 79 6.17 3.08 -7.38
N SER A 80 6.23 4.05 -6.47
CA SER A 80 6.61 3.77 -5.08
C SER A 80 5.63 2.84 -4.40
N ILE A 81 4.33 3.05 -4.56
CA ILE A 81 3.32 2.20 -3.91
C ILE A 81 3.35 0.79 -4.51
N LEU A 82 3.46 0.67 -5.84
CA LEU A 82 3.53 -0.62 -6.52
C LEU A 82 4.80 -1.39 -6.12
N ARG A 83 5.97 -0.73 -6.17
CA ARG A 83 7.23 -1.35 -5.76
C ARG A 83 7.15 -1.87 -4.33
N ASP A 84 6.67 -1.05 -3.39
CA ASP A 84 6.63 -1.43 -1.99
C ASP A 84 5.61 -2.55 -1.73
N ASN A 85 4.45 -2.54 -2.41
CA ASN A 85 3.41 -3.57 -2.26
C ASN A 85 3.82 -4.92 -2.86
N PHE A 86 4.53 -4.91 -3.98
CA PHE A 86 4.91 -6.13 -4.72
C PHE A 86 6.33 -6.62 -4.41
N ARG A 87 7.12 -5.89 -3.61
CA ARG A 87 8.54 -6.18 -3.32
C ARG A 87 8.85 -7.63 -2.95
N ASN A 88 8.00 -8.23 -2.11
CA ASN A 88 8.18 -9.58 -1.57
C ASN A 88 7.27 -10.60 -2.27
N THR A 89 6.79 -10.30 -3.47
CA THR A 89 5.93 -11.18 -4.27
C THR A 89 6.71 -11.75 -5.46
N ARG A 90 6.15 -12.76 -6.13
CA ARG A 90 6.70 -13.28 -7.39
C ARG A 90 6.33 -12.43 -8.61
N THR A 91 5.59 -11.34 -8.41
CA THR A 91 5.01 -10.52 -9.48
C THR A 91 5.75 -9.19 -9.58
N GLU A 92 6.26 -8.88 -10.76
CA GLU A 92 6.83 -7.57 -11.07
C GLU A 92 5.79 -6.71 -11.79
N VAL A 93 5.63 -5.47 -11.36
CA VAL A 93 4.69 -4.50 -11.97
C VAL A 93 5.48 -3.37 -12.59
N LEU A 94 5.45 -3.29 -13.92
CA LEU A 94 6.13 -2.25 -14.70
C LEU A 94 5.15 -1.13 -15.07
N TRP A 95 5.30 0.04 -14.43
CA TRP A 95 4.46 1.21 -14.69
C TRP A 95 5.13 2.15 -15.70
N HIS A 96 4.54 2.27 -16.89
CA HIS A 96 5.10 3.00 -18.04
C HIS A 96 4.45 4.38 -18.29
N VAL A 97 3.43 4.76 -17.51
CA VAL A 97 2.80 6.08 -17.68
C VAL A 97 3.67 7.15 -17.04
N GLU A 98 4.17 8.08 -17.84
CA GLU A 98 5.13 9.12 -17.43
C GLU A 98 4.43 10.36 -16.82
N ASP A 99 3.26 10.70 -17.34
CA ASP A 99 2.48 11.85 -16.86
C ASP A 99 1.76 11.56 -15.53
N ALA A 100 1.36 12.62 -14.84
CA ALA A 100 0.43 12.51 -13.74
C ALA A 100 -0.90 11.95 -14.25
N VAL A 101 -1.51 11.05 -13.47
CA VAL A 101 -2.72 10.33 -13.87
C VAL A 101 -3.83 10.63 -12.89
N THR A 102 -5.06 10.70 -13.37
CA THR A 102 -6.22 10.90 -12.49
C THR A 102 -6.28 9.81 -11.42
N ARG A 103 -6.71 10.19 -10.21
CA ARG A 103 -6.89 9.24 -9.10
C ARG A 103 -7.84 8.10 -9.47
N ALA A 104 -8.81 8.36 -10.35
CA ALA A 104 -9.78 7.38 -10.80
C ALA A 104 -9.13 6.28 -11.66
N ASP A 105 -8.25 6.65 -12.59
CA ASP A 105 -7.56 5.69 -13.46
C ASP A 105 -6.55 4.86 -12.69
N VAL A 106 -5.78 5.48 -11.78
CA VAL A 106 -4.85 4.74 -10.92
C VAL A 106 -5.61 3.78 -10.00
N LYS A 107 -6.75 4.21 -9.44
CA LYS A 107 -7.63 3.34 -8.66
C LYS A 107 -8.07 2.13 -9.47
N LEU A 108 -8.52 2.33 -10.71
CA LEU A 108 -8.93 1.24 -11.60
C LEU A 108 -7.76 0.29 -11.88
N ALA A 109 -6.58 0.82 -12.19
CA ALA A 109 -5.38 0.02 -12.42
C ALA A 109 -5.02 -0.84 -11.18
N PHE A 110 -5.09 -0.28 -9.98
CA PHE A 110 -4.80 -1.00 -8.74
C PHE A 110 -5.81 -2.11 -8.47
N LEU A 111 -7.10 -1.85 -8.72
CA LEU A 111 -8.15 -2.88 -8.61
C LEU A 111 -7.92 -4.02 -9.61
N ILE A 112 -7.53 -3.72 -10.85
CA ILE A 112 -7.18 -4.72 -11.85
C ILE A 112 -5.98 -5.55 -11.39
N LEU A 113 -4.91 -4.91 -10.90
CA LEU A 113 -3.74 -5.60 -10.36
C LEU A 113 -4.10 -6.53 -9.20
N GLN A 114 -5.00 -6.11 -8.30
CA GLN A 114 -5.48 -6.94 -7.20
C GLN A 114 -6.26 -8.17 -7.68
N CYS A 115 -7.04 -8.04 -8.76
CA CYS A 115 -7.72 -9.17 -9.40
C CYS A 115 -6.71 -10.13 -10.03
N LEU A 116 -5.69 -9.62 -10.71
CA LEU A 116 -4.63 -10.43 -11.33
C LEU A 116 -3.80 -11.19 -10.29
N GLU A 117 -3.42 -10.53 -9.18
CA GLU A 117 -2.69 -11.16 -8.09
C GLU A 117 -3.41 -12.40 -7.54
N ASN A 118 -4.74 -12.35 -7.43
CA ASN A 118 -5.55 -13.47 -6.92
C ASN A 118 -5.80 -14.58 -7.95
N THR A 119 -5.58 -14.32 -9.24
CA THR A 119 -5.96 -15.25 -10.33
C THR A 119 -4.78 -15.82 -11.10
N LEU A 120 -3.59 -15.22 -10.98
CA LEU A 120 -2.39 -15.74 -11.62
C LEU A 120 -1.97 -17.09 -10.99
N PRO A 121 -1.79 -18.16 -11.77
CA PRO A 121 -1.31 -19.43 -11.25
C PRO A 121 0.12 -19.27 -10.72
N TRP A 122 0.36 -19.82 -9.52
CA TRP A 122 1.59 -19.63 -8.76
C TRP A 122 2.84 -20.30 -9.35
N GLY A 123 2.68 -21.08 -10.42
CA GLY A 123 3.74 -21.90 -11.02
C GLY A 123 4.10 -23.08 -10.13
#